data_AF-A0A7S4EJW6-F1
#
_entry.id   AF-A0A7S4EJW6-F1
#
_cell.length_a   1.000
_cell.length_b   1.000
_cell.length_c   1.000
_cell.angle_alpha   90.00
_cell.angle_beta   90.00
_cell.angle_gamma   90.00
#
_symmetry.space_group_name_H-M   'P 1'
#
loop_
_entity.id
_entity.type
_entity.pdbx_description
1 polymer ?
#
loop_
_entity_poly.entity_id
_entity_poly.type
_entity_poly.pdbx_seq_one_letter_code
_entity_poly.pdbx_strand_id
1 'polypeptide(L)'
;SVDDDDDDDDDEPDDAEDDSAAASTEEVEALLAREWNQLTLQEREAINEEVHGVRDEYRDVVDKETPELLHGSLRQLALELDAIPKKPAYHTCQTEYGATTWVNTAEFRLLFLRCEFFDAKKAAARIVAFLELSRKCWGDFVLEREVCLSDFSEQDRAMLDVGLLQILPGRDRCGRRVLIHFMHDIVNPA
;
A
#
# COMPACT_ATOMS: atom_id res chain seq x y z
N SER A 1 62.83 51.78 -12.25
CA SER A 1 62.90 51.00 -13.49
C SER A 1 61.76 50.02 -13.44
N VAL A 2 60.87 50.16 -14.41
CA VAL A 2 59.92 49.17 -14.93
C VAL A 2 58.72 48.85 -14.03
N ASP A 3 57.60 49.29 -14.58
CA ASP A 3 56.20 48.89 -14.43
C ASP A 3 56.02 47.38 -14.28
N ASP A 4 54.99 46.94 -13.56
CA ASP A 4 54.26 45.71 -13.87
C ASP A 4 52.82 45.92 -13.37
N ASP A 5 51.93 46.06 -14.37
CA ASP A 5 50.50 45.83 -14.29
C ASP A 5 50.26 44.36 -13.91
N ASP A 6 49.31 44.08 -13.02
CA ASP A 6 48.56 42.82 -13.07
C ASP A 6 47.13 43.14 -12.59
N ASP A 7 46.27 43.20 -13.59
CA ASP A 7 44.82 43.11 -13.52
C ASP A 7 44.44 41.75 -12.92
N ASP A 8 43.94 41.72 -11.69
CA ASP A 8 43.15 40.59 -11.20
C ASP A 8 41.69 41.07 -11.11
N ASP A 9 40.98 40.83 -12.23
CA ASP A 9 39.52 40.80 -12.31
C ASP A 9 39.00 39.77 -11.29
N ASP A 10 38.52 40.25 -10.14
CA ASP A 10 37.70 39.48 -9.21
C ASP A 10 36.34 39.19 -9.88
N ASP A 11 36.32 38.19 -10.76
CA ASP A 11 35.12 37.50 -11.24
C ASP A 11 34.47 36.79 -10.03
N GLU A 12 33.60 37.51 -9.31
CA GLU A 12 32.65 36.88 -8.38
C GLU A 12 31.81 35.86 -9.17
N PRO A 13 31.79 34.57 -8.79
CA PRO A 13 30.88 33.63 -9.41
C PRO A 13 29.45 34.02 -9.05
N ASP A 14 28.74 34.48 -10.08
CA ASP A 14 27.31 34.70 -10.15
C ASP A 14 26.59 33.48 -9.53
N ASP A 15 26.06 33.66 -8.31
CA ASP A 15 25.18 32.72 -7.63
C ASP A 15 23.93 32.57 -8.49
N ALA A 16 24.01 31.72 -9.51
CA ALA A 16 22.89 31.29 -10.30
C ALA A 16 21.95 30.56 -9.35
N GLU A 17 20.95 31.29 -8.84
CA GLU A 17 19.79 30.76 -8.15
C GLU A 17 19.22 29.60 -8.99
N ASP A 18 19.46 28.38 -8.51
CA ASP A 18 18.86 27.16 -9.02
C ASP A 18 17.36 27.25 -8.76
N ASP A 19 16.65 27.81 -9.74
CA ASP A 19 15.20 27.99 -9.82
C ASP A 19 14.49 26.62 -10.00
N SER A 20 14.78 25.70 -9.08
CA SER A 20 13.97 24.55 -8.79
C SER A 20 12.72 25.06 -8.08
N ALA A 21 11.65 25.27 -8.86
CA ALA A 21 10.31 25.67 -8.42
C ALA A 21 9.75 24.75 -7.30
N ALA A 22 10.23 24.93 -6.09
CA ALA A 22 9.66 24.38 -4.88
C ALA A 22 8.46 25.27 -4.55
N ALA A 23 7.25 24.76 -4.76
CA ALA A 23 6.02 25.45 -4.38
C ALA A 23 6.17 25.99 -2.95
N SER A 24 5.96 27.30 -2.77
CA SER A 24 6.13 27.94 -1.48
C SER A 24 5.15 27.32 -0.47
N THR A 25 5.56 27.16 0.78
CA THR A 25 4.71 26.57 1.84
C THR A 25 3.35 27.29 1.94
N GLU A 26 3.34 28.60 1.70
CA GLU A 26 2.11 29.42 1.68
C GLU A 26 1.15 29.04 0.55
N GLU A 27 1.65 28.71 -0.65
CA GLU A 27 0.82 28.24 -1.76
C GLU A 27 0.18 26.88 -1.45
N VAL A 28 0.94 25.98 -0.82
CA VAL A 28 0.44 24.67 -0.38
C VAL A 28 -0.64 24.82 0.70
N GLU A 29 -0.43 25.70 1.68
CA GLU A 29 -1.41 26.01 2.72
C GLU A 29 -2.68 26.64 2.16
N ALA A 30 -2.56 27.58 1.21
CA ALA A 30 -3.69 28.22 0.56
C ALA A 30 -4.53 27.23 -0.27
N LEU A 31 -3.86 26.32 -1.00
CA LEU A 31 -4.53 25.25 -1.73
C LEU A 31 -5.27 24.30 -0.78
N LEU A 32 -4.62 23.85 0.29
CA LEU A 32 -5.23 22.98 1.31
C LEU A 32 -6.46 23.65 1.95
N ALA A 33 -6.36 24.92 2.34
CA ALA A 33 -7.47 25.67 2.91
C ALA A 33 -8.65 25.80 1.94
N ARG A 34 -8.37 25.99 0.64
CA ARG A 34 -9.42 26.09 -0.39
C ARG A 34 -10.14 24.76 -0.59
N GLU A 35 -9.42 23.65 -0.66
CA GLU A 35 -10.01 22.32 -0.80
C GLU A 35 -10.80 21.94 0.47
N TRP A 36 -10.25 22.22 1.65
CA TRP A 36 -10.95 21.98 2.92
C TRP A 36 -12.27 22.74 3.02
N ASN A 37 -12.30 24.00 2.54
CA ASN A 37 -13.49 24.82 2.55
C ASN A 37 -14.62 24.34 1.62
N GLN A 38 -14.30 23.52 0.61
CA GLN A 38 -15.29 22.94 -0.31
C GLN A 38 -16.03 21.73 0.30
N LEU A 39 -15.47 21.12 1.34
CA LEU A 39 -16.08 19.98 2.03
C LEU A 39 -17.21 20.41 2.95
N THR A 40 -18.26 19.59 3.01
CA THR A 40 -19.33 19.71 4.00
C THR A 40 -18.83 19.39 5.41
N LEU A 41 -19.60 19.79 6.42
CA LEU A 41 -19.26 19.56 7.82
C LEU A 41 -19.16 18.05 8.13
N GLN A 42 -20.07 17.24 7.54
CA GLN A 42 -20.04 15.77 7.66
C GLN A 42 -18.80 15.14 7.01
N GLU A 43 -18.38 15.61 5.83
CA GLU A 43 -17.18 15.10 5.17
C GLU A 43 -15.91 15.43 5.95
N ARG A 44 -15.83 16.66 6.51
CA ARG A 44 -14.70 17.05 7.37
C ARG A 44 -14.62 16.20 8.62
N GLU A 45 -15.75 15.96 9.28
CA GLU A 45 -15.84 15.09 10.45
C GLU A 45 -15.43 13.65 10.11
N ALA A 46 -15.94 13.09 9.01
CA ALA A 46 -15.58 11.74 8.56
C ALA A 46 -14.09 11.58 8.26
N ILE A 47 -13.47 12.56 7.59
CA ILE A 47 -12.02 12.58 7.33
C ILE A 47 -11.25 12.69 8.65
N ASN A 48 -11.67 13.58 9.54
CA ASN A 48 -11.03 13.78 10.84
C ASN A 48 -11.08 12.51 11.69
N GLU A 49 -12.23 11.84 11.73
CA GLU A 49 -12.39 10.55 12.40
C GLU A 49 -11.54 9.44 11.77
N GLU A 50 -11.41 9.40 10.45
CA GLU A 50 -10.57 8.43 9.75
C GLU A 50 -9.08 8.64 10.04
N VAL A 51 -8.61 9.89 9.94
CA VAL A 51 -7.21 10.27 10.23
C VAL A 51 -6.85 9.95 11.69
N HIS A 52 -7.75 10.27 12.62
CA HIS A 52 -7.52 10.01 14.05
C HIS A 52 -7.80 8.57 14.48
N GLY A 53 -8.29 7.74 13.56
CA GLY A 53 -8.66 6.36 13.84
C GLY A 53 -9.80 6.24 14.86
N VAL A 54 -10.78 7.14 14.81
CA VAL A 54 -12.00 7.13 15.63
C VAL A 54 -13.15 6.45 14.88
N ARG A 55 -13.09 6.41 13.54
CA ARG A 55 -14.14 5.84 12.70
C ARG A 55 -14.18 4.32 12.83
N ASP A 56 -15.31 3.80 13.30
CA ASP A 56 -15.46 2.40 13.71
C ASP A 56 -16.47 1.62 12.84
N GLU A 57 -16.65 2.05 11.59
CA GLU A 57 -17.57 1.40 10.64
C GLU A 57 -17.22 -0.08 10.40
N TYR A 58 -15.96 -0.44 10.63
CA TYR A 58 -15.51 -1.82 10.49
C TYR A 58 -16.01 -2.72 11.63
N ARG A 59 -16.12 -2.22 12.87
CA ARG A 59 -16.66 -3.01 14.00
C ARG A 59 -18.11 -3.40 13.76
N ASP A 60 -18.90 -2.49 13.21
CA ASP A 60 -20.31 -2.75 12.89
C ASP A 60 -20.50 -3.84 11.83
N VAL A 61 -19.50 -4.11 10.99
CA VAL A 61 -19.52 -5.19 9.99
C VAL A 61 -19.02 -6.50 10.61
N VAL A 62 -17.95 -6.46 11.40
CA VAL A 62 -17.41 -7.64 12.11
C VAL A 62 -18.43 -8.22 13.08
N ASP A 63 -19.15 -7.37 13.83
CA ASP A 63 -20.22 -7.80 14.74
C ASP A 63 -21.43 -8.43 14.01
N LYS A 64 -21.49 -8.30 12.68
CA LYS A 64 -22.54 -8.85 11.80
C LYS A 64 -22.05 -9.99 10.91
N GLU A 65 -20.82 -10.49 11.08
CA GLU A 65 -20.34 -11.68 10.35
C GLU A 65 -21.04 -12.96 10.83
N THR A 66 -22.26 -13.21 10.35
CA THR A 66 -22.97 -14.47 10.61
C THR A 66 -22.49 -15.58 9.68
N PRO A 67 -22.59 -16.85 10.08
CA PRO A 67 -22.27 -17.97 9.19
C PRO A 67 -23.02 -17.90 7.86
N GLU A 68 -24.27 -17.45 7.85
CA GLU A 68 -25.08 -17.31 6.64
C GLU A 68 -24.51 -16.26 5.69
N LEU A 69 -24.07 -15.11 6.22
CA LEU A 69 -23.40 -14.08 5.43
C LEU A 69 -22.13 -14.64 4.80
N LEU A 70 -21.28 -15.29 5.59
CA LEU A 70 -20.00 -15.83 5.10
C LEU A 70 -20.22 -16.86 3.98
N HIS A 71 -21.13 -17.82 4.17
CA HIS A 71 -21.42 -18.83 3.15
C HIS A 71 -22.06 -18.22 1.90
N GLY A 72 -22.99 -17.26 2.06
CA GLY A 72 -23.64 -16.56 0.96
C GLY A 72 -22.64 -15.75 0.13
N SER A 73 -21.79 -14.97 0.79
CA SER A 73 -20.78 -14.13 0.15
C SER A 73 -19.68 -14.95 -0.53
N LEU A 74 -19.23 -16.06 0.05
CA LEU A 74 -18.27 -16.95 -0.59
C LEU A 74 -18.84 -17.60 -1.87
N ARG A 75 -20.13 -17.96 -1.84
CA ARG A 75 -20.82 -18.47 -3.03
C ARG A 75 -20.93 -17.39 -4.10
N GLN A 76 -21.34 -16.17 -3.74
CA GLN A 76 -21.43 -15.06 -4.68
C GLN A 76 -20.05 -14.73 -5.27
N LEU A 77 -19.01 -14.70 -4.45
CA LEU A 77 -17.63 -14.47 -4.89
C LEU A 77 -17.19 -15.47 -5.96
N ALA A 78 -17.55 -16.75 -5.82
CA ALA A 78 -17.24 -17.75 -6.84
C ALA A 78 -17.90 -17.43 -8.19
N LEU A 79 -19.17 -17.02 -8.19
CA LEU A 79 -19.89 -16.60 -9.39
C LEU A 79 -19.27 -15.36 -10.03
N GLU A 80 -18.91 -14.36 -9.23
CA GLU A 80 -18.28 -13.12 -9.72
C GLU A 80 -16.88 -13.38 -10.28
N LEU A 81 -16.10 -14.27 -9.64
CA LEU A 81 -14.82 -14.71 -10.17
C LEU A 81 -15.01 -15.35 -11.54
N ASP A 82 -15.96 -16.27 -11.70
CA ASP A 82 -16.27 -16.94 -12.97
C ASP A 82 -16.74 -15.98 -14.06
N ALA A 83 -17.45 -14.91 -13.70
CA ALA A 83 -17.92 -13.89 -14.62
C ALA A 83 -16.80 -12.99 -15.18
N ILE A 84 -15.63 -12.91 -14.54
CA ILE A 84 -14.51 -12.08 -15.02
C ILE A 84 -13.86 -12.72 -16.26
N PRO A 85 -13.85 -12.04 -17.42
CA PRO A 85 -13.38 -12.64 -18.67
C PRO A 85 -11.86 -12.78 -18.77
N LYS A 86 -11.11 -11.80 -18.23
CA LYS A 86 -9.64 -11.77 -18.31
C LYS A 86 -9.04 -11.86 -16.91
N LYS A 87 -8.48 -13.04 -16.60
CA LYS A 87 -7.89 -13.36 -15.30
C LYS A 87 -6.79 -14.43 -15.43
N PRO A 88 -5.72 -14.20 -16.22
CA PRO A 88 -4.77 -15.24 -16.58
C PRO A 88 -4.06 -15.89 -15.38
N ALA A 89 -3.58 -15.13 -14.40
CA ALA A 89 -2.95 -15.68 -13.20
C ALA A 89 -3.92 -16.55 -12.38
N TYR A 90 -5.16 -16.07 -12.19
CA TYR A 90 -6.20 -16.87 -11.55
C TYR A 90 -6.52 -18.15 -12.35
N HIS A 91 -6.65 -18.04 -13.67
CA HIS A 91 -6.91 -19.19 -14.53
C HIS A 91 -5.79 -20.23 -14.45
N THR A 92 -4.53 -19.79 -14.41
CA THR A 92 -3.37 -20.66 -14.16
C THR A 92 -3.50 -21.35 -12.80
N CYS A 93 -3.81 -20.63 -11.71
CA CYS A 93 -4.06 -21.24 -10.40
C CYS A 93 -5.10 -22.36 -10.47
N GLN A 94 -6.24 -22.09 -11.12
CA GLN A 94 -7.33 -23.05 -11.22
C GLN A 94 -7.02 -24.23 -12.14
N THR A 95 -6.25 -24.03 -13.22
CA THR A 95 -5.95 -25.08 -14.20
C THR A 95 -4.85 -26.01 -13.70
N GLU A 96 -3.81 -25.46 -13.09
CA GLU A 96 -2.63 -26.24 -12.67
C GLU A 96 -2.82 -26.89 -11.30
N TYR A 97 -3.45 -26.18 -10.35
CA TYR A 97 -3.57 -26.63 -8.96
C TYR A 97 -5.01 -26.93 -8.55
N GLY A 98 -6.01 -26.48 -9.32
CA GLY A 98 -7.41 -26.85 -9.13
C GLY A 98 -7.95 -26.52 -7.75
N ALA A 99 -8.73 -27.44 -7.18
CA ALA A 99 -9.42 -27.23 -5.91
C ALA A 99 -8.48 -27.13 -4.69
N THR A 100 -7.22 -27.57 -4.80
CA THR A 100 -6.28 -27.61 -3.67
C THR A 100 -5.42 -26.36 -3.53
N THR A 101 -5.51 -25.41 -4.45
CA THR A 101 -4.77 -24.13 -4.32
C THR A 101 -5.23 -23.34 -3.09
N TRP A 102 -4.28 -22.67 -2.44
CA TRP A 102 -4.53 -21.80 -1.30
C TRP A 102 -5.50 -20.66 -1.65
N VAL A 103 -5.55 -20.23 -2.91
CA VAL A 103 -6.49 -19.22 -3.44
C VAL A 103 -7.97 -19.65 -3.31
N ASN A 104 -8.21 -20.96 -3.19
CA ASN A 104 -9.56 -21.52 -3.05
C ASN A 104 -9.99 -21.73 -1.60
N THR A 105 -9.11 -21.47 -0.63
CA THR A 105 -9.45 -21.55 0.79
C THR A 105 -10.43 -20.46 1.19
N ALA A 106 -11.28 -20.75 2.17
CA ALA A 106 -12.24 -19.78 2.68
C ALA A 106 -11.50 -18.61 3.35
N GLU A 107 -10.44 -18.91 4.08
CA GLU A 107 -9.58 -17.98 4.79
C GLU A 107 -9.03 -16.92 3.84
N PHE A 108 -8.39 -17.33 2.74
CA PHE A 108 -7.87 -16.41 1.74
C PHE A 108 -8.98 -15.53 1.13
N ARG A 109 -10.07 -16.15 0.68
CA ARG A 109 -11.17 -15.44 0.01
C ARG A 109 -11.89 -14.45 0.92
N LEU A 110 -12.02 -14.79 2.20
CA LEU A 110 -12.61 -13.92 3.21
C LEU A 110 -11.76 -12.67 3.46
N LEU A 111 -10.44 -12.70 3.29
CA LEU A 111 -9.61 -11.49 3.37
C LEU A 111 -10.11 -10.42 2.39
N PHE A 112 -10.36 -10.81 1.14
CA PHE A 112 -10.79 -9.87 0.09
C PHE A 112 -12.25 -9.44 0.25
N LEU A 113 -13.13 -10.35 0.65
CA LEU A 113 -14.52 -9.99 0.98
C LEU A 113 -14.57 -8.98 2.11
N ARG A 114 -13.81 -9.19 3.17
CA ARG A 114 -13.71 -8.26 4.31
C ARG A 114 -13.11 -6.91 3.92
N CYS A 115 -12.11 -6.88 3.03
CA CYS A 115 -11.55 -5.63 2.52
C CYS A 115 -12.54 -4.82 1.67
N GLU A 116 -13.52 -5.47 1.06
CA GLU A 116 -14.53 -4.85 0.18
C GLU A 116 -15.93 -4.80 0.81
N PHE A 117 -16.01 -4.89 2.15
CA PHE A 117 -17.28 -4.87 2.89
C PHE A 117 -18.33 -5.86 2.33
N PHE A 118 -17.86 -7.06 1.96
CA PHE A 118 -18.63 -8.15 1.36
C PHE A 118 -19.25 -7.85 -0.02
N ASP A 119 -18.77 -6.83 -0.74
CA ASP A 119 -19.02 -6.67 -2.18
C ASP A 119 -18.23 -7.74 -2.98
N ALA A 120 -18.91 -8.84 -3.30
CA ALA A 120 -18.32 -9.98 -3.98
C ALA A 120 -17.71 -9.63 -5.34
N LYS A 121 -18.27 -8.66 -6.06
CA LYS A 121 -17.79 -8.27 -7.39
C LYS A 121 -16.47 -7.52 -7.29
N LYS A 122 -16.38 -6.57 -6.35
CA LYS A 122 -15.12 -5.85 -6.08
C LYS A 122 -14.06 -6.79 -5.49
N ALA A 123 -14.46 -7.69 -4.59
CA ALA A 123 -13.56 -8.68 -4.01
C ALA A 123 -12.97 -9.60 -5.09
N ALA A 124 -13.79 -10.10 -6.02
CA ALA A 124 -13.34 -10.90 -7.16
C ALA A 124 -12.32 -10.14 -8.02
N ALA A 125 -12.61 -8.88 -8.37
CA ALA A 125 -11.69 -8.04 -9.12
C ALA A 125 -10.36 -7.82 -8.38
N ARG A 126 -10.41 -7.61 -7.06
CA ARG A 126 -9.21 -7.43 -6.22
C ARG A 126 -8.38 -8.71 -6.11
N ILE A 127 -8.99 -9.89 -6.00
CA ILE A 127 -8.28 -11.18 -6.03
C ILE A 127 -7.52 -11.34 -7.36
N VAL A 128 -8.18 -11.09 -8.49
CA VAL A 128 -7.53 -11.19 -9.80
C VAL A 128 -6.35 -10.22 -9.89
N ALA A 129 -6.54 -8.95 -9.52
CA ALA A 129 -5.48 -7.95 -9.52
C ALA A 129 -4.31 -8.33 -8.60
N PHE A 130 -4.60 -8.87 -7.42
CA PHE A 130 -3.60 -9.34 -6.48
C PHE A 130 -2.75 -10.48 -7.04
N LEU A 131 -3.37 -11.47 -7.69
CA LEU A 131 -2.63 -12.60 -8.28
C LEU A 131 -1.77 -12.17 -9.47
N GLU A 132 -2.26 -11.26 -10.31
CA GLU A 132 -1.45 -10.69 -11.40
C GLU A 132 -0.24 -9.92 -10.86
N LEU A 133 -0.44 -9.10 -9.83
CA LEU A 133 0.64 -8.36 -9.18
C LEU A 133 1.64 -9.32 -8.53
N SER A 134 1.15 -10.31 -7.79
CA SER A 134 1.99 -11.29 -7.10
C SER A 134 2.83 -12.08 -8.11
N ARG A 135 2.22 -12.56 -9.18
CA ARG A 135 2.91 -13.23 -10.29
C ARG A 135 3.98 -12.33 -10.92
N LYS A 136 3.67 -11.04 -11.12
CA LYS A 136 4.63 -10.08 -11.67
C LYS A 136 5.83 -9.86 -10.75
N CYS A 137 5.61 -9.81 -9.44
CA CYS A 137 6.67 -9.55 -8.45
C CYS A 137 7.54 -10.79 -8.18
N TRP A 138 6.94 -11.97 -8.13
CA TRP A 138 7.58 -13.18 -7.61
C TRP A 138 7.70 -14.31 -8.65
N GLY A 139 7.04 -14.19 -9.80
CA GLY A 139 6.97 -15.26 -10.81
C GLY A 139 5.85 -16.27 -10.53
N ASP A 140 5.87 -17.39 -11.25
CA ASP A 140 4.73 -18.31 -11.29
C ASP A 140 4.54 -19.15 -10.03
N PHE A 141 5.59 -19.35 -9.21
CA PHE A 141 5.51 -20.21 -8.02
C PHE A 141 4.49 -19.71 -6.97
N VAL A 142 4.20 -18.41 -6.94
CA VAL A 142 3.21 -17.84 -6.00
C VAL A 142 1.78 -18.22 -6.33
N LEU A 143 1.54 -18.74 -7.54
CA LEU A 143 0.25 -19.28 -7.95
C LEU A 143 0.02 -20.67 -7.37
N GLU A 144 1.10 -21.40 -7.05
CA GLU A 144 1.10 -22.72 -6.42
C GLU A 144 0.91 -22.62 -4.91
N ARG A 145 1.70 -21.76 -4.24
CA ARG A 145 1.74 -21.63 -2.78
C ARG A 145 1.95 -20.19 -2.30
N GLU A 146 1.67 -19.96 -1.02
CA GLU A 146 1.96 -18.69 -0.36
C GLU A 146 3.48 -18.40 -0.30
N VAL A 147 3.82 -17.11 -0.40
CA VAL A 147 5.18 -16.61 -0.22
C VAL A 147 5.58 -16.77 1.24
N CYS A 148 6.75 -17.39 1.44
CA CYS A 148 7.32 -17.66 2.75
C CYS A 148 8.62 -16.88 2.92
N LEU A 149 9.07 -16.66 4.17
CA LEU A 149 10.36 -16.02 4.44
C LEU A 149 11.55 -16.76 3.80
N SER A 150 11.42 -18.06 3.54
CA SER A 150 12.43 -18.86 2.84
C SER A 150 12.59 -18.51 1.36
N ASP A 151 11.64 -17.79 0.76
CA ASP A 151 11.68 -17.40 -0.66
C ASP A 151 12.56 -16.17 -0.91
N PHE A 152 12.95 -15.50 0.18
CA PHE A 152 13.81 -14.33 0.16
C PHE A 152 15.29 -14.74 0.15
N SER A 153 16.13 -13.97 -0.54
CA SER A 153 17.57 -14.18 -0.51
C SER A 153 18.12 -13.98 0.90
N GLU A 154 19.36 -14.44 1.15
CA GLU A 154 20.03 -14.14 2.43
C GLU A 154 20.18 -12.63 2.67
N GLN A 155 20.43 -11.87 1.60
CA GLN A 155 20.53 -10.42 1.68
C GLN A 155 19.19 -9.77 2.04
N ASP A 156 18.08 -10.22 1.43
CA ASP A 156 16.75 -9.69 1.74
C ASP A 156 16.35 -10.00 3.20
N ARG A 157 16.63 -11.22 3.67
CA ARG A 157 16.38 -11.59 5.06
C ARG A 157 17.22 -10.78 6.04
N ALA A 158 18.51 -10.58 5.73
CA ALA A 158 19.36 -9.69 6.51
C ALA A 158 18.78 -8.26 6.56
N MET A 159 18.26 -7.74 5.45
CA MET A 159 17.59 -6.43 5.43
C MET A 159 16.33 -6.38 6.29
N LEU A 160 15.53 -7.45 6.31
CA LEU A 160 14.36 -7.55 7.21
C LEU A 160 14.80 -7.57 8.68
N ASP A 161 15.91 -8.25 9.00
CA ASP A 161 16.45 -8.37 10.35
C ASP A 161 17.09 -7.07 10.88
N VAL A 162 17.52 -6.15 10.01
CA VAL A 162 17.99 -4.81 10.42
C VAL A 162 16.87 -4.03 11.13
N GLY A 163 15.60 -4.37 10.89
CA GLY A 163 14.48 -3.76 11.60
C GLY A 163 14.18 -2.33 11.16
N LEU A 164 14.51 -1.97 9.91
CA LEU A 164 14.10 -0.69 9.31
C LEU A 164 12.57 -0.57 9.21
N LEU A 165 11.88 -1.70 9.05
CA LEU A 165 10.43 -1.80 9.12
C LEU A 165 10.06 -2.55 10.40
N GLN A 166 9.31 -1.90 11.30
CA GLN A 166 8.82 -2.53 12.53
C GLN A 166 7.32 -2.41 12.65
N ILE A 167 6.69 -3.53 13.03
CA ILE A 167 5.28 -3.53 13.45
C ILE A 167 5.27 -3.35 14.96
N LEU A 168 4.66 -2.26 15.43
CA LEU A 168 4.57 -1.99 16.86
C LEU A 168 3.64 -2.99 17.58
N PRO A 169 3.92 -3.31 18.86
CA PRO A 169 3.04 -4.17 19.66
C PRO A 169 1.64 -3.57 19.85
N GLY A 170 1.58 -2.24 19.95
CA GLY A 170 0.34 -1.48 20.09
C GLY A 170 -0.48 -1.42 18.80
N ARG A 171 -1.75 -1.06 18.95
CA ARG A 171 -2.65 -0.75 17.84
C ARG A 171 -3.08 0.71 17.95
N ASP A 172 -3.48 1.32 16.84
CA ASP A 172 -4.12 2.63 16.89
C ASP A 172 -5.54 2.55 17.46
N ARG A 173 -6.25 3.68 17.53
CA ARG A 173 -7.61 3.74 18.07
C ARG A 173 -8.65 2.96 17.27
N CYS A 174 -8.40 2.72 15.97
CA CYS A 174 -9.21 1.85 15.10
C CYS A 174 -8.83 0.37 15.24
N GLY A 175 -7.85 0.03 16.08
CA GLY A 175 -7.36 -1.34 16.19
C GLY A 175 -6.45 -1.77 15.03
N ARG A 176 -5.94 -0.86 14.20
CA ARG A 176 -4.98 -1.19 13.12
C ARG A 176 -3.59 -1.42 13.70
N ARG A 177 -2.81 -2.29 13.05
CA ARG A 177 -1.37 -2.46 13.35
C ARG A 177 -0.63 -1.22 12.88
N VAL A 178 0.33 -0.74 13.68
CA VAL A 178 1.17 0.40 13.31
C VAL A 178 2.49 -0.11 12.76
N LEU A 179 2.79 0.21 11.51
CA LEU A 179 4.07 -0.09 10.86
C LEU A 179 4.89 1.21 10.78
N ILE A 180 6.11 1.18 11.32
CA ILE A 180 7.05 2.30 11.29
C ILE A 180 8.20 1.94 10.36
N HIS A 181 8.56 2.91 9.51
CA HIS A 181 9.77 2.87 8.70
C HIS A 181 10.82 3.81 9.30
N PHE A 182 11.88 3.25 9.86
CA PHE A 182 13.03 4.01 10.35
C PHE A 182 13.96 4.26 9.16
N MET A 183 13.79 5.42 8.51
CA MET A 183 14.80 5.88 7.55
C MET A 183 16.05 6.28 8.33
N HIS A 184 17.12 5.50 8.18
CA HIS A 184 18.46 5.87 8.63
C HIS A 184 19.29 6.17 7.39
N ASP A 185 20.02 7.28 7.38
CA ASP A 185 21.06 7.49 6.38
C ASP A 185 22.06 6.35 6.52
N ILE A 186 22.13 5.43 5.56
CA ILE A 186 23.16 4.40 5.56
C ILE A 186 24.48 5.12 5.27
N VAL A 187 25.09 5.70 6.32
CA VAL A 187 26.44 6.21 6.27
C VAL A 187 27.31 4.98 6.03
N ASN A 188 27.83 4.87 4.81
CA ASN A 188 28.74 3.81 4.42
C ASN A 188 29.94 3.86 5.39
N PRO A 189 30.19 2.83 6.21
CA PRO A 189 31.40 2.82 7.03
C PRO A 189 32.60 2.74 6.08
N ALA A 190 33.44 3.77 6.15
CA ALA A 190 34.71 3.88 5.41
C ALA A 190 35.69 2.75 5.77
#